data_AF-A0A1D7Y368-F1
#
_entry.id   AF-A0A1D7Y368-F1
#
_cell.length_a   1.000
_cell.length_b   1.000
_cell.length_c   1.000
_cell.angle_alpha   90.00
_cell.angle_beta   90.00
_cell.angle_gamma   90.00
#
_symmetry.space_group_name_H-M   'P 1'
#
loop_
_entity.id
_entity.type
_entity.pdbx_description
1 polymer ?
#
loop_
_entity_poly.entity_id
_entity_poly.type
_entity_poly.pdbx_seq_one_letter_code
_entity_poly.pdbx_strand_id
1 'polypeptide(L)'
;MKFVTGDFNGDGLSDMAAVRGYADGSVKLFTWLSNPGGGFADPVASWSAAPGNWTFDRMTVRAGDFNGDGRDDVALWYDYADGHDTLFTLTATPQGGFNVPVASWTAAPGSWNASRVKVVAGDFNGEGREDLAALTGTRTGM
;
A
#
# COMPACT_ATOMS: atom_id res chain seq x y z
N MET A 1 4.55 10.26 7.22
CA MET A 1 3.52 9.71 6.29
C MET A 1 4.23 8.93 5.19
N LYS A 2 3.55 7.96 4.57
CA LYS A 2 4.00 7.23 3.38
C LYS A 2 2.89 7.40 2.33
N PHE A 3 3.22 7.94 1.16
CA PHE A 3 2.26 8.35 0.14
C PHE A 3 2.25 7.39 -1.04
N VAL A 4 1.09 7.30 -1.68
CA VAL A 4 0.87 6.67 -2.99
C VAL A 4 -0.11 7.51 -3.79
N THR A 5 -0.08 7.37 -5.11
CA THR A 5 -1.03 7.99 -6.04
C THR A 5 -1.62 6.91 -6.92
N GLY A 6 -2.88 7.08 -7.32
CA GLY A 6 -3.62 6.16 -8.16
C GLY A 6 -5.04 6.65 -8.39
N ASP A 7 -5.77 6.07 -9.32
CA ASP A 7 -7.22 6.32 -9.50
C ASP A 7 -8.01 5.47 -8.50
N PHE A 8 -8.29 6.03 -7.31
CA PHE A 8 -8.85 5.26 -6.21
C PHE A 8 -10.39 5.18 -6.25
N ASN A 9 -11.06 6.02 -7.05
CA ASN A 9 -12.52 6.01 -7.20
C ASN A 9 -12.97 5.55 -8.59
N GLY A 10 -12.08 5.40 -9.55
CA GLY A 10 -12.34 4.93 -10.91
C GLY A 10 -12.86 6.03 -11.84
N ASP A 11 -12.54 7.29 -11.55
CA ASP A 11 -12.99 8.44 -12.35
C ASP A 11 -12.01 8.87 -13.45
N GLY A 12 -10.87 8.18 -13.54
CA GLY A 12 -9.81 8.43 -14.51
C GLY A 12 -8.83 9.54 -14.11
N LEU A 13 -8.96 10.10 -12.91
CA LEU A 13 -8.03 11.09 -12.36
C LEU A 13 -7.11 10.45 -11.32
N SER A 14 -5.86 10.91 -11.26
CA SER A 14 -4.93 10.45 -10.22
C SER A 14 -5.22 11.14 -8.89
N ASP A 15 -5.61 10.34 -7.91
CA ASP A 15 -5.82 10.72 -6.53
C ASP A 15 -4.55 10.53 -5.67
N MET A 16 -4.65 10.89 -4.40
CA MET A 16 -3.57 10.70 -3.43
C MET A 16 -4.06 9.95 -2.20
N ALA A 17 -3.27 8.99 -1.71
CA ALA A 17 -3.49 8.36 -0.42
C ALA A 17 -2.22 8.37 0.44
N ALA A 18 -2.39 8.38 1.75
CA ALA A 18 -1.28 8.39 2.69
C ALA A 18 -1.56 7.58 3.95
N VAL A 19 -0.62 6.70 4.28
CA VAL A 19 -0.54 6.10 5.62
C VAL A 19 0.17 7.07 6.56
N ARG A 20 -0.45 7.35 7.70
CA ARG A 20 0.06 8.23 8.76
C ARG A 20 0.15 7.47 10.08
N GLY A 21 1.37 7.32 10.60
CA GLY A 21 1.60 6.97 12.00
C GLY A 21 1.45 8.17 12.93
N TYR A 22 0.93 7.94 14.13
CA TYR A 22 0.74 8.92 15.18
C TYR A 22 1.66 8.62 16.37
N ALA A 23 1.91 9.63 17.21
CA ALA A 23 2.79 9.50 18.37
C ALA A 23 2.25 8.51 19.43
N ASP A 24 0.94 8.30 19.48
CA ASP A 24 0.29 7.29 20.32
C ASP A 24 0.43 5.86 19.78
N GLY A 25 1.04 5.68 18.61
CA GLY A 25 1.18 4.40 17.93
C GLY A 25 -0.02 4.00 17.06
N SER A 26 -1.07 4.82 16.98
CA SER A 26 -2.15 4.59 16.02
C SER A 26 -1.69 4.86 14.59
N VAL A 27 -2.34 4.20 13.63
CA VAL A 27 -2.10 4.39 12.20
C VAL A 27 -3.41 4.67 11.50
N LYS A 28 -3.40 5.59 10.52
CA LYS A 28 -4.55 5.86 9.66
C LYS A 28 -4.15 5.90 8.19
N LEU A 29 -5.04 5.45 7.31
CA LEU A 29 -4.97 5.66 5.88
C LEU A 29 -5.96 6.74 5.49
N PHE A 30 -5.45 7.80 4.87
CA PHE A 30 -6.23 8.91 4.33
C PHE A 30 -6.22 8.87 2.82
N THR A 31 -7.34 9.23 2.19
CA THR A 31 -7.45 9.46 0.74
C THR A 31 -7.91 10.90 0.48
N TRP A 32 -7.29 11.55 -0.50
CA TRP A 32 -7.69 12.82 -1.09
C TRP A 32 -8.05 12.58 -2.54
N LEU A 33 -9.33 12.74 -2.86
CA LEU A 33 -9.81 12.65 -4.24
C LEU A 33 -9.49 13.93 -4.99
N SER A 34 -8.89 13.76 -6.16
CA SER A 34 -8.59 14.84 -7.07
C SER A 34 -9.87 15.34 -7.74
N ASN A 35 -9.78 16.49 -8.39
CA ASN A 35 -10.86 17.00 -9.23
C ASN A 35 -10.32 17.51 -10.56
N PRO A 36 -11.18 17.68 -11.59
CA PRO A 36 -10.75 18.12 -12.92
C PRO A 36 -10.07 19.50 -12.94
N GLY A 37 -10.22 20.31 -11.89
CA GLY A 37 -9.57 21.61 -11.73
C GLY A 37 -8.14 21.54 -11.15
N GLY A 38 -7.62 20.33 -10.87
CA GLY A 38 -6.30 20.10 -10.28
C GLY A 38 -6.25 20.29 -8.76
N GLY A 39 -7.40 20.44 -8.10
CA GLY A 39 -7.49 20.49 -6.64
C GLY A 39 -7.80 19.12 -6.03
N PHE A 40 -7.84 19.07 -4.70
CA PHE A 40 -8.22 17.88 -3.92
C PHE A 40 -9.39 18.20 -2.98
N ALA A 41 -10.28 17.23 -2.78
CA ALA A 41 -11.32 17.29 -1.75
C ALA A 41 -10.73 17.12 -0.34
N ASP A 42 -11.55 17.37 0.69
CA ASP A 42 -11.19 17.06 2.06
C ASP A 42 -10.91 15.56 2.23
N PRO A 43 -9.89 15.17 3.02
CA PRO A 43 -9.52 13.77 3.11
C PRO A 43 -10.52 12.94 3.90
N VAL A 44 -10.70 11.70 3.44
CA VAL A 44 -11.43 10.67 4.18
C VAL A 44 -10.44 9.71 4.82
N ALA A 45 -10.62 9.42 6.10
CA ALA A 45 -9.90 8.36 6.80
C ALA A 45 -10.63 7.03 6.60
N SER A 46 -10.27 6.28 5.57
CA SER A 46 -10.97 5.05 5.18
C SER A 46 -10.60 3.84 6.03
N TRP A 47 -9.39 3.83 6.60
CA TRP A 47 -8.94 2.79 7.52
C TRP A 47 -8.13 3.35 8.68
N SER A 48 -8.23 2.69 9.84
CA SER A 48 -7.41 3.01 11.00
C SER A 48 -7.12 1.79 11.85
N ALA A 49 -5.98 1.83 12.53
CA ALA A 49 -5.58 0.86 13.53
C ALA A 49 -5.30 1.56 14.87
N ALA A 50 -5.83 0.98 15.94
CA ALA A 50 -5.50 1.40 17.30
C ALA A 50 -4.03 1.09 17.63
N PRO A 51 -3.44 1.77 18.63
CA PRO A 51 -2.08 1.50 19.09
C PRO A 51 -1.81 0.01 19.34
N GLY A 52 -0.59 -0.44 19.00
CA GLY A 52 -0.14 -1.82 19.22
C GLY A 52 -0.55 -2.84 18.14
N ASN A 53 -1.45 -2.49 17.23
CA ASN A 53 -1.83 -3.39 16.13
C ASN A 53 -0.86 -3.33 14.95
N TRP A 54 -0.28 -2.16 14.70
CA TRP A 54 0.61 -1.90 13.57
C TRP A 54 1.73 -0.93 13.98
N THR A 55 2.91 -1.09 13.38
CA THR A 55 4.06 -0.19 13.54
C THR A 55 4.31 0.54 12.23
N PHE A 56 4.09 1.86 12.21
CA PHE A 56 4.19 2.66 11.00
C PHE A 56 5.52 2.50 10.25
N ASP A 57 6.65 2.44 10.95
CA ASP A 57 7.97 2.38 10.33
C ASP A 57 8.22 1.08 9.55
N ARG A 58 7.53 0.00 9.91
CA ARG A 58 7.62 -1.33 9.27
C ARG A 58 6.78 -1.48 8.00
N MET A 59 6.02 -0.45 7.62
CA MET A 59 5.14 -0.47 6.44
C MET A 59 5.86 0.01 5.17
N THR A 60 5.58 -0.58 4.03
CA THR A 60 5.90 0.01 2.71
C THR A 60 4.67 -0.11 1.84
N VAL A 61 4.27 0.98 1.16
CA VAL A 61 3.02 1.02 0.38
C VAL A 61 3.28 1.24 -1.11
N ARG A 62 2.43 0.63 -1.94
CA ARG A 62 2.32 0.81 -3.40
C ARG A 62 0.85 0.86 -3.79
N ALA A 63 0.57 1.46 -4.94
CA ALA A 63 -0.76 1.48 -5.56
C ALA A 63 -0.73 0.79 -6.93
N GLY A 64 -1.89 0.29 -7.36
CA GLY A 64 -2.14 -0.39 -8.64
C GLY A 64 -3.45 -1.17 -8.57
N ASP A 65 -4.13 -1.41 -9.70
CA ASP A 65 -5.34 -2.23 -9.79
C ASP A 65 -4.99 -3.72 -9.72
N PHE A 66 -4.72 -4.19 -8.49
CA PHE A 66 -4.33 -5.57 -8.22
C PHE A 66 -5.48 -6.57 -8.40
N ASN A 67 -6.73 -6.11 -8.45
CA ASN A 67 -7.91 -6.97 -8.49
C ASN A 67 -8.66 -6.93 -9.84
N GLY A 68 -8.37 -5.95 -10.69
CA GLY A 68 -8.93 -5.78 -12.04
C GLY A 68 -10.31 -5.12 -12.08
N ASP A 69 -10.66 -4.31 -11.09
CA ASP A 69 -11.97 -3.65 -11.00
C ASP A 69 -12.00 -2.22 -11.57
N GLY A 70 -10.88 -1.77 -12.15
CA GLY A 70 -10.69 -0.46 -12.74
C GLY A 70 -10.37 0.64 -11.72
N ARG A 71 -10.05 0.30 -10.48
CA ARG A 71 -9.56 1.22 -9.45
C ARG A 71 -8.21 0.75 -8.94
N ASP A 72 -7.31 1.69 -8.71
CA ASP A 72 -6.07 1.38 -8.03
C ASP A 72 -6.36 0.97 -6.57
N ASP A 73 -5.77 -0.14 -6.14
CA ASP A 73 -5.79 -0.62 -4.77
C ASP A 73 -4.52 -0.15 -4.01
N VAL A 74 -4.40 -0.50 -2.73
CA VAL A 74 -3.14 -0.33 -1.97
C VAL A 74 -2.55 -1.68 -1.57
N ALA A 75 -1.32 -1.91 -1.98
CA ALA A 75 -0.47 -2.99 -1.48
C ALA A 75 0.42 -2.46 -0.34
N LEU A 76 0.36 -3.12 0.82
CA LEU A 76 1.13 -2.79 2.02
C LEU A 76 2.02 -3.98 2.40
N TRP A 77 3.32 -3.83 2.20
CA TRP A 77 4.33 -4.73 2.74
C TRP A 77 4.60 -4.40 4.20
N TYR A 78 4.56 -5.40 5.08
CA TYR A 78 4.82 -5.24 6.51
C TYR A 78 5.91 -6.21 7.00
N ASP A 79 7.00 -5.64 7.52
CA ASP A 79 8.16 -6.36 8.08
C ASP A 79 7.98 -6.56 9.59
N TYR A 80 7.65 -7.78 10.03
CA TYR A 80 7.37 -8.10 11.44
C TYR A 80 8.64 -8.22 12.29
N ALA A 81 8.49 -8.07 13.61
CA ALA A 81 9.63 -8.01 14.54
C ALA A 81 10.35 -9.34 14.71
N ASP A 82 9.64 -10.44 14.50
CA ASP A 82 10.15 -11.81 14.44
C ASP A 82 10.75 -12.16 13.06
N GLY A 83 10.78 -11.20 12.12
CA GLY A 83 11.49 -11.29 10.84
C GLY A 83 10.69 -11.89 9.68
N HIS A 84 9.41 -12.22 9.88
CA HIS A 84 8.52 -12.59 8.79
C HIS A 84 7.96 -11.35 8.08
N ASP A 85 7.54 -11.50 6.82
CA ASP A 85 6.94 -10.41 6.05
C ASP A 85 5.54 -10.81 5.59
N THR A 86 4.60 -9.86 5.61
CA THR A 86 3.28 -10.06 5.02
C THR A 86 2.97 -8.92 4.07
N LEU A 87 2.48 -9.27 2.89
CA LEU A 87 1.85 -8.35 1.96
C LEU A 87 0.35 -8.34 2.23
N PHE A 88 -0.17 -7.15 2.49
CA PHE A 88 -1.60 -6.90 2.61
C PHE A 88 -2.11 -6.15 1.40
N THR A 89 -3.29 -6.51 0.91
CA THR A 89 -4.02 -5.72 -0.09
C THR A 89 -5.20 -5.04 0.61
N LEU A 90 -5.34 -3.74 0.37
CA LEU A 90 -6.50 -2.94 0.77
C LEU A 90 -7.20 -2.53 -0.53
N THR A 91 -8.35 -3.12 -0.82
CA THR A 91 -9.04 -2.84 -2.09
C THR A 91 -9.80 -1.53 -2.02
N ALA A 92 -9.77 -0.76 -3.11
CA ALA A 92 -10.45 0.51 -3.21
C ALA A 92 -11.97 0.34 -3.34
N THR A 93 -12.71 1.29 -2.77
CA THR A 93 -14.16 1.36 -2.91
C THR A 93 -14.55 2.43 -3.94
N PRO A 94 -15.75 2.37 -4.54
CA PRO A 94 -16.21 3.40 -5.49
C PRO A 94 -16.31 4.82 -4.90
N GLN A 95 -16.13 4.98 -3.58
CA GLN A 95 -16.11 6.28 -2.91
C GLN A 95 -14.68 6.81 -2.70
N GLY A 96 -13.66 6.14 -3.22
CA GLY A 96 -12.25 6.49 -2.99
C GLY A 96 -11.69 6.04 -1.64
N GLY A 97 -12.47 5.27 -0.88
CA GLY A 97 -12.02 4.65 0.36
C GLY A 97 -11.30 3.34 0.11
N PHE A 98 -10.86 2.68 1.18
CA PHE A 98 -10.25 1.36 1.13
C PHE A 98 -10.95 0.43 2.12
N ASN A 99 -11.10 -0.83 1.74
CA ASN A 99 -11.52 -1.90 2.63
C ASN A 99 -10.41 -2.23 3.65
N VAL A 100 -10.77 -3.03 4.67
CA VAL A 100 -9.79 -3.51 5.65
C VAL A 100 -8.68 -4.34 4.97
N PRO A 101 -7.42 -4.25 5.46
CA PRO A 101 -6.31 -5.02 4.89
C PRO A 101 -6.57 -6.53 4.94
N VAL A 102 -6.36 -7.20 3.81
CA VAL A 102 -6.38 -8.66 3.69
C VAL A 102 -4.95 -9.14 3.46
N ALA A 103 -4.51 -10.15 4.21
CA ALA A 103 -3.21 -10.77 4.00
C ALA A 103 -3.24 -11.58 2.69
N SER A 104 -2.55 -11.09 1.67
CA SER A 104 -2.52 -11.69 0.33
C SER A 104 -1.34 -12.64 0.15
N TRP A 105 -0.27 -12.46 0.92
CA TRP A 105 0.92 -13.31 0.90
C TRP A 105 1.75 -13.13 2.17
N THR A 106 2.40 -14.21 2.64
CA THR A 106 3.30 -14.18 3.80
C THR A 106 4.57 -14.98 3.51
N ALA A 107 5.72 -14.42 3.86
CA ALA A 107 7.02 -15.08 3.84
C ALA A 107 7.44 -15.50 5.25
N ALA A 108 8.13 -16.62 5.36
CA ALA A 108 8.73 -17.07 6.62
C ALA A 108 9.90 -16.16 7.06
N PRO A 109 10.26 -16.14 8.36
CA PRO A 109 11.37 -15.36 8.85
C PRO A 109 12.67 -15.53 8.07
N GLY A 110 13.33 -14.41 7.74
CA GLY A 110 14.61 -14.40 7.04
C GLY A 110 14.54 -14.67 5.54
N SER A 111 13.34 -14.81 4.96
CA SER A 111 13.16 -14.95 3.50
C SER A 111 13.49 -13.66 2.76
N TRP A 112 13.19 -12.51 3.37
CA TRP A 112 13.43 -11.19 2.80
C TRP A 112 14.17 -10.30 3.80
N ASN A 113 14.89 -9.33 3.26
CA ASN A 113 15.47 -8.25 4.05
C ASN A 113 14.78 -6.95 3.61
N ALA A 114 13.71 -6.56 4.30
CA ALA A 114 12.87 -5.44 3.91
C ALA A 114 13.65 -4.14 3.68
N SER A 115 14.73 -3.90 4.44
CA SER A 115 15.60 -2.72 4.26
C SER A 115 16.34 -2.69 2.90
N ARG A 116 16.44 -3.84 2.23
CA ARG A 116 17.11 -4.04 0.93
C ARG A 116 16.14 -4.36 -0.20
N VAL A 117 14.85 -4.44 0.10
CA VAL A 117 13.82 -4.69 -0.91
C VAL A 117 13.37 -3.37 -1.52
N LYS A 118 13.30 -3.35 -2.86
CA LYS A 118 12.61 -2.32 -3.62
C LYS A 118 11.43 -2.97 -4.33
N VAL A 119 10.23 -2.53 -3.99
CA VAL A 119 8.99 -2.99 -4.61
C VAL A 119 8.55 -1.98 -5.67
N VAL A 120 8.04 -2.47 -6.80
CA VAL A 120 7.37 -1.69 -7.85
C VAL A 120 6.06 -2.36 -8.20
N ALA A 121 5.08 -1.57 -8.65
CA ALA A 121 3.82 -2.04 -9.19
C ALA A 121 3.77 -1.75 -10.70
N GLY A 122 3.07 -2.59 -11.45
CA GLY A 122 2.84 -2.41 -12.89
C GLY A 122 2.33 -3.69 -13.54
N ASP A 123 1.62 -3.59 -14.65
CA ASP A 123 1.17 -4.74 -15.43
C ASP A 123 2.37 -5.37 -16.17
N PHE A 124 3.00 -6.39 -15.56
CA PHE A 124 4.20 -7.02 -16.11
C PHE A 124 3.88 -8.20 -17.02
N ASN A 125 2.65 -8.68 -16.99
CA ASN A 125 2.21 -9.86 -17.74
C ASN A 125 1.20 -9.54 -18.87
N GLY A 126 0.70 -8.30 -18.95
CA GLY A 126 -0.14 -7.77 -20.02
C GLY A 126 -1.62 -8.11 -19.89
N GLU A 127 -2.11 -8.42 -18.68
CA GLU A 127 -3.49 -8.84 -18.46
C GLU A 127 -4.44 -7.72 -18.01
N GLY A 128 -3.93 -6.49 -17.93
CA GLY A 128 -4.71 -5.32 -17.52
C GLY A 128 -4.96 -5.23 -16.01
N ARG A 129 -4.19 -5.98 -15.21
CA ARG A 129 -4.08 -5.81 -13.76
C ARG A 129 -2.64 -5.49 -13.41
N GLU A 130 -2.42 -4.66 -12.41
CA GLU A 130 -1.09 -4.42 -11.89
C GLU A 130 -0.57 -5.63 -11.12
N ASP A 131 0.69 -5.97 -11.35
CA ASP A 131 1.47 -6.93 -10.58
C ASP A 131 2.37 -6.19 -9.56
N LEU A 132 2.99 -6.95 -8.65
CA LEU A 132 4.11 -6.48 -7.83
C LEU A 132 5.40 -7.21 -8.17
N ALA A 133 6.48 -6.45 -8.37
CA ALA A 133 7.83 -6.98 -8.50
C ALA A 133 8.73 -6.46 -7.37
N ALA A 134 9.58 -7.34 -6.83
CA ALA A 134 10.52 -7.02 -5.76
C ALA A 134 11.97 -7.29 -6.21
N LEU A 135 12.80 -6.26 -6.13
CA LEU A 135 14.25 -6.39 -6.30
C LEU A 135 14.91 -6.45 -4.91
N THR A 136 15.78 -7.44 -4.71
CA THR A 136 16.54 -7.61 -3.47
C THR A 136 18.04 -7.69 -3.75
N GLY A 137 18.84 -7.01 -2.93
CA GLY A 137 20.30 -7.06 -3.02
C GLY A 137 20.86 -8.17 -2.14
N THR A 138 21.48 -9.21 -2.74
CA THR A 138 22.27 -10.20 -2.01
C THR A 138 23.68 -9.65 -1.72
N ARG A 139 24.24 -9.95 -0.56
CA ARG A 139 25.66 -9.69 -0.28
C ARG A 139 26.46 -10.91 -0.69
N THR A 140 27.17 -10.85 -1.81
CA THR A 140 28.27 -11.77 -2.08
C THR A 140 29.52 -11.20 -1.38
N GLY A 141 30.02 -11.91 -0.36
CA GLY A 141 31.32 -11.63 0.28
C GLY A 141 31.26 -11.36 1.80
N MET A 142 31.58 -12.42 2.56
CA MET A 142 32.55 -12.38 3.66
C MET A 142 33.60 -13.43 3.40
#